data_AF-A0A3A4B4X7-F1
#
_entry.id   AF-A0A3A4B4X7-F1
#
_cell.length_a   1.000
_cell.length_b   1.000
_cell.length_c   1.000
_cell.angle_alpha   90.00
_cell.angle_beta   90.00
_cell.angle_gamma   90.00
#
_symmetry.space_group_name_H-M   'P 1'
#
loop_
_entity.id
_entity.type
_entity.pdbx_description
1 polymer ?
#
loop_
_entity_poly.entity_id
_entity_poly.type
_entity_poly.pdbx_seq_one_letter_code
_entity_poly.pdbx_strand_id
1 'polypeptide(L)'
;MLAALGHRWPTWFGIAFAALSLSDPGDGTGVGIILLIAPIGYLFVAIINRPGATWPVALGLFAAVTALRFAGVDPRPVMLGVLVPVVVAGLFMPHLRRRGLAAWQVPGAVLFGLAGLATLLTVPEIGRYIVAAGLAAHTVWDVIHWRARRFIAPSFAEWCGVLDLLLAVGILVLI
;
A
#
# COMPACT_ATOMS: atom_id res chain seq x y z
N MET A 1 -25.75 -15.53 9.95
CA MET A 1 -24.39 -15.29 10.49
C MET A 1 -23.27 -15.58 9.49
N LEU A 2 -23.24 -16.75 8.84
CA LEU A 2 -22.20 -17.09 7.84
C LEU A 2 -22.16 -16.16 6.61
N ALA A 3 -23.30 -15.67 6.13
CA ALA A 3 -23.36 -14.71 5.01
C ALA A 3 -22.77 -13.34 5.35
N ALA A 4 -22.90 -12.88 6.60
CA ALA A 4 -22.33 -11.60 7.05
C ALA A 4 -20.81 -11.69 7.24
N LEU A 5 -20.30 -12.85 7.66
CA LEU A 5 -18.87 -13.15 7.70
C LEU A 5 -18.27 -13.25 6.28
N GLY A 6 -18.98 -13.87 5.34
CA GLY A 6 -18.59 -13.94 3.93
C GLY A 6 -18.50 -12.57 3.25
N HIS A 7 -19.29 -11.59 3.68
CA HIS A 7 -19.23 -10.22 3.17
C HIS A 7 -18.07 -9.38 3.73
N ARG A 8 -17.42 -9.84 4.81
CA ARG A 8 -16.26 -9.19 5.47
C ARG A 8 -14.97 -9.97 5.26
N TRP A 9 -14.92 -10.84 4.25
CA TRP A 9 -13.69 -11.56 3.90
C TRP A 9 -12.46 -10.63 3.74
N PRO A 10 -12.56 -9.38 3.22
CA PRO A 10 -11.38 -8.53 3.08
C PRO A 10 -10.85 -8.08 4.45
N THR A 11 -11.74 -7.81 5.41
CA THR A 11 -11.37 -7.49 6.80
C THR A 11 -10.63 -8.65 7.46
N TRP A 12 -11.19 -9.86 7.39
CA TRP A 12 -10.56 -11.05 7.98
C TRP A 12 -9.22 -11.35 7.35
N PHE A 13 -9.12 -11.17 6.03
CA PHE A 13 -7.87 -11.35 5.32
C PHE A 13 -6.83 -10.30 5.72
N GLY A 14 -7.24 -9.04 5.94
CA GLY A 14 -6.35 -7.98 6.43
C GLY A 14 -5.83 -8.26 7.84
N ILE A 15 -6.71 -8.71 8.74
CA ILE A 15 -6.34 -9.12 10.10
C ILE A 15 -5.34 -10.29 10.07
N ALA A 16 -5.63 -11.33 9.30
CA ALA A 16 -4.75 -12.50 9.20
C ALA A 16 -3.38 -12.12 8.63
N PHE A 17 -3.33 -11.28 7.59
CA PHE A 17 -2.09 -10.80 6.99
C PHE A 17 -1.29 -9.97 8.00
N ALA A 18 -1.94 -9.04 8.71
CA ALA A 18 -1.30 -8.21 9.73
C ALA A 18 -0.70 -9.07 10.85
N ALA A 19 -1.46 -10.05 11.35
CA ALA A 19 -0.99 -10.97 12.38
C ALA A 19 0.25 -11.76 11.92
N LEU A 20 0.24 -12.29 10.69
CA LEU A 20 1.39 -13.00 10.11
C LEU A 20 2.61 -12.07 9.98
N SER A 21 2.39 -10.85 9.49
CA SER A 21 3.46 -9.85 9.29
C SER A 21 4.07 -9.37 10.62
N LEU A 22 3.29 -9.35 11.70
CA LEU A 22 3.78 -8.99 13.04
C LEU A 22 4.33 -10.19 13.82
N SER A 23 4.00 -11.43 13.43
CA SER A 23 4.46 -12.65 14.13
C SER A 23 5.92 -13.01 13.85
N ASP A 24 6.44 -12.59 12.70
CA ASP A 24 7.85 -12.68 12.34
C ASP A 24 8.31 -11.28 11.92
N PRO A 25 8.59 -10.37 12.88
CA PRO A 25 8.90 -8.98 12.58
C PRO A 25 10.13 -8.79 11.69
N GLY A 26 11.01 -9.80 11.61
CA GLY A 26 12.37 -9.60 11.10
C GLY A 26 12.99 -8.31 11.65
N ASP A 27 13.79 -7.65 10.84
CA ASP A 27 14.35 -6.32 11.06
C ASP A 27 13.35 -5.15 10.79
N GLY A 28 12.03 -5.41 10.78
CA GLY A 28 11.00 -4.42 10.46
C GLY A 28 10.93 -4.02 8.98
N THR A 29 11.82 -4.54 8.13
CA THR A 29 11.91 -4.22 6.69
C THR A 29 10.75 -4.80 5.88
N GLY A 30 10.13 -5.87 6.38
CA GLY A 30 8.96 -6.51 5.79
C GLY A 30 7.71 -5.63 5.80
N VAL A 31 7.55 -4.76 6.79
CA VAL A 31 6.38 -3.89 6.92
C VAL A 31 6.54 -2.60 6.13
N GLY A 32 7.76 -2.05 6.06
CA GLY A 32 8.06 -0.85 5.27
C GLY A 32 7.81 -1.01 3.76
N ILE A 33 7.93 -2.23 3.22
CA ILE A 33 7.64 -2.49 1.79
C ILE A 33 6.17 -2.27 1.45
N ILE A 34 5.25 -2.45 2.40
CA ILE A 34 3.81 -2.29 2.19
C ILE A 34 3.50 -0.83 1.84
N LEU A 35 4.19 0.10 2.51
CA LEU A 35 4.12 1.54 2.23
C LEU A 35 4.63 1.91 0.82
N LEU A 36 5.43 1.06 0.17
CA LEU A 36 5.87 1.24 -1.22
C LEU A 36 4.93 0.54 -2.22
N ILE A 37 4.42 -0.65 -1.89
CA ILE A 37 3.48 -1.39 -2.74
C ILE A 37 2.19 -0.60 -2.92
N ALA A 38 1.66 -0.02 -1.85
CA ALA A 38 0.38 0.67 -1.85
C ALA A 38 0.31 1.84 -2.85
N PRO A 39 1.20 2.86 -2.83
CA PRO A 39 1.15 3.96 -3.80
C PRO A 39 1.38 3.51 -5.25
N ILE A 40 2.23 2.51 -5.48
CA ILE A 40 2.45 1.93 -6.82
C ILE A 40 1.14 1.32 -7.32
N GLY A 41 0.54 0.43 -6.53
CA GLY A 41 -0.69 -0.25 -6.90
C GLY A 41 -1.86 0.71 -7.12
N TYR A 42 -2.05 1.67 -6.22
CA TYR A 42 -3.12 2.66 -6.31
C TYR A 42 -2.99 3.51 -7.56
N LEU A 43 -1.82 4.11 -7.79
CA LEU A 43 -1.62 4.96 -8.95
C LEU A 43 -1.67 4.15 -10.25
N PHE A 44 -1.10 2.94 -10.29
CA PHE A 44 -1.14 2.08 -11.48
C PHE A 44 -2.57 1.68 -11.85
N VAL A 45 -3.39 1.29 -10.88
CA VAL A 45 -4.81 0.99 -11.12
C VAL A 45 -5.56 2.24 -11.56
N ALA A 46 -5.26 3.41 -10.99
CA ALA A 46 -5.86 4.67 -11.40
C ALA A 46 -5.46 5.08 -12.83
N ILE A 47 -4.22 4.79 -13.26
CA ILE A 47 -3.75 4.95 -14.64
C ILE A 47 -4.56 4.05 -15.58
N ILE A 48 -4.70 2.76 -15.25
CA ILE A 48 -5.51 1.81 -16.01
C ILE A 48 -7.00 2.19 -16.01
N ASN A 49 -7.45 2.88 -14.96
CA ASN A 49 -8.83 3.30 -14.73
C ASN A 49 -9.82 2.11 -14.74
N ARG A 50 -9.40 0.97 -14.18
CA ARG A 50 -10.24 -0.24 -14.03
C ARG A 50 -10.16 -0.76 -12.60
N PRO A 51 -11.17 -0.47 -11.74
CA PRO A 51 -11.20 -0.97 -10.37
C PRO A 51 -11.12 -2.50 -10.25
N GLY A 52 -11.59 -3.25 -11.25
CA GLY A 52 -11.46 -4.70 -11.27
C GLY A 52 -10.01 -5.21 -11.36
N ALA A 53 -9.06 -4.37 -11.79
CA ALA A 53 -7.66 -4.73 -11.89
C ALA A 53 -6.91 -4.66 -10.55
N THR A 54 -7.52 -4.14 -9.48
CA THR A 54 -6.82 -3.91 -8.21
C THR A 54 -6.21 -5.18 -7.63
N TRP A 55 -6.98 -6.27 -7.52
CA TRP A 55 -6.48 -7.53 -6.98
C TRP A 55 -5.37 -8.17 -7.84
N PRO A 56 -5.53 -8.30 -9.17
CA PRO A 56 -4.43 -8.76 -10.03
C PRO A 56 -3.15 -7.93 -9.90
N VAL A 57 -3.26 -6.60 -9.83
CA VAL A 57 -2.11 -5.71 -9.65
C VAL A 57 -1.45 -5.95 -8.30
N ALA A 58 -2.23 -6.02 -7.22
CA ALA A 58 -1.70 -6.28 -5.89
C ALA A 58 -0.99 -7.64 -5.81
N LEU A 59 -1.62 -8.71 -6.32
CA LEU A 59 -1.01 -10.04 -6.39
C LEU A 59 0.28 -10.03 -7.21
N GLY A 60 0.31 -9.30 -8.33
CA GLY A 60 1.51 -9.12 -9.14
C GLY A 60 2.64 -8.42 -8.39
N LEU A 61 2.33 -7.36 -7.63
CA LEU A 61 3.30 -6.65 -6.79
C LEU A 61 3.83 -7.52 -5.65
N PHE A 62 2.96 -8.23 -4.94
CA PHE A 62 3.38 -9.18 -3.91
C PHE A 62 4.23 -10.31 -4.49
N ALA A 63 3.84 -10.90 -5.61
CA ALA A 63 4.62 -11.94 -6.28
C ALA A 63 6.00 -11.42 -6.72
N ALA A 64 6.08 -10.19 -7.24
CA ALA A 64 7.36 -9.56 -7.59
C ALA A 64 8.25 -9.38 -6.36
N VAL A 65 7.71 -8.87 -5.25
CA VAL A 65 8.45 -8.72 -3.98
C VAL A 65 8.93 -10.07 -3.47
N THR A 66 8.08 -11.09 -3.49
CA THR A 66 8.44 -12.46 -3.10
C THR A 66 9.55 -13.03 -3.99
N ALA A 67 9.46 -12.85 -5.31
CA ALA A 67 10.48 -13.31 -6.26
C ALA A 67 11.82 -12.60 -6.02
N LEU A 68 11.81 -11.28 -5.78
CA LEU A 68 13.03 -10.53 -5.44
C LEU A 68 13.68 -11.07 -4.16
N ARG A 69 12.88 -11.34 -3.12
CA ARG A 69 13.38 -11.93 -1.87
C ARG A 69 13.98 -13.32 -2.08
N PHE A 70 13.34 -14.18 -2.88
CA PHE A 70 13.89 -15.49 -3.23
C PHE A 70 15.20 -15.40 -4.03
N ALA A 71 15.36 -14.35 -4.84
CA ALA A 71 16.59 -14.07 -5.56
C ALA A 71 17.68 -13.39 -4.69
N GLY A 72 17.42 -13.13 -3.41
CA GLY A 72 18.36 -12.43 -2.51
C GLY A 72 18.48 -10.93 -2.79
N VAL A 73 17.52 -10.34 -3.52
CA VAL A 73 17.51 -8.91 -3.89
C VAL A 73 16.61 -8.13 -2.94
N ASP A 74 17.11 -7.03 -2.37
CA ASP A 74 16.28 -6.12 -1.57
C ASP A 74 15.17 -5.49 -2.44
N PRO A 75 13.88 -5.75 -2.14
CA PRO A 75 12.79 -5.23 -2.96
C PRO A 75 12.61 -3.71 -2.88
N ARG A 76 13.06 -3.05 -1.80
CA ARG A 76 12.78 -1.64 -1.54
C ARG A 76 13.32 -0.68 -2.61
N PRO A 77 14.62 -0.72 -2.98
CA PRO A 77 15.14 0.13 -4.06
C PRO A 77 14.49 -0.20 -5.41
N VAL A 78 14.15 -1.47 -5.65
CA VAL A 78 13.47 -1.88 -6.89
C VAL A 78 12.07 -1.27 -6.96
N MET A 79 11.29 -1.35 -5.88
CA MET A 79 9.94 -0.77 -5.84
C MET A 79 9.96 0.75 -5.96
N LEU A 80 10.93 1.44 -5.34
CA LEU A 80 11.14 2.87 -5.58
C LEU A 80 11.46 3.17 -7.05
N GLY A 81 12.33 2.36 -7.66
CA GLY A 81 12.64 2.43 -9.08
C GLY A 81 11.42 2.22 -9.98
N VAL A 82 10.46 1.37 -9.57
CA VAL A 82 9.18 1.15 -10.25
C VAL A 82 8.20 2.30 -10.01
N LEU A 83 8.22 2.91 -8.83
CA LEU A 83 7.32 4.02 -8.52
C LEU A 83 7.58 5.23 -9.42
N VAL A 84 8.84 5.54 -9.73
CA VAL A 84 9.21 6.68 -10.60
C VAL A 84 8.50 6.63 -11.96
N PRO A 85 8.62 5.59 -12.80
CA PRO A 85 7.92 5.53 -14.08
C PRO A 85 6.39 5.49 -13.92
N VAL A 86 5.85 4.92 -12.84
CA VAL A 86 4.40 4.94 -12.56
C VAL A 86 3.92 6.38 -12.26
N VAL A 87 4.66 7.13 -11.45
CA VAL A 87 4.40 8.56 -11.19
C VAL A 87 4.48 9.37 -12.48
N VAL A 88 5.53 9.17 -13.27
CA VAL A 88 5.72 9.85 -14.54
C VAL A 88 4.55 9.54 -15.49
N ALA A 89 4.18 8.28 -15.65
CA ALA A 89 3.02 7.89 -16.45
C ALA A 89 1.74 8.56 -15.95
N GLY A 90 1.52 8.60 -14.64
CA GLY A 90 0.37 9.27 -14.02
C GLY A 90 0.26 10.76 -14.34
N LEU A 91 1.38 11.48 -14.42
CA LEU A 91 1.42 12.89 -14.82
C LEU A 91 0.93 13.12 -16.25
N PHE A 92 1.13 12.14 -17.14
CA PHE A 92 0.68 12.20 -18.53
C PHE A 92 -0.78 11.76 -18.73
N MET A 93 -1.46 11.24 -17.71
CA MET A 93 -2.85 10.77 -17.82
C MET A 93 -3.86 11.91 -17.65
N PRO A 94 -4.63 12.30 -18.69
CA PRO A 94 -5.53 13.44 -18.61
C PRO A 94 -6.68 13.26 -17.62
N HIS A 95 -7.18 12.03 -17.44
CA HIS A 95 -8.26 11.75 -16.49
C HIS A 95 -7.83 11.91 -15.03
N LEU A 96 -6.54 11.74 -14.73
CA LEU A 96 -5.97 11.99 -13.40
C LEU A 96 -5.79 13.48 -13.11
N ARG A 97 -5.84 14.36 -14.11
CA ARG A 97 -5.76 15.81 -13.92
C ARG A 97 -7.13 16.47 -13.67
N ARG A 98 -8.21 15.68 -13.69
CA ARG A 98 -9.57 16.17 -13.43
C ARG A 98 -9.75 16.46 -11.94
N ARG A 99 -10.58 17.46 -11.62
CA ARG A 99 -10.89 17.87 -10.24
C ARG A 99 -11.43 16.68 -9.42
N GLY A 100 -11.15 16.70 -8.11
CA GLY A 100 -11.60 15.67 -7.16
C GLY A 100 -10.53 14.62 -6.89
N LEU A 101 -10.94 13.40 -6.51
CA LEU A 101 -10.06 12.33 -6.05
C LEU A 101 -8.99 11.90 -7.07
N ALA A 102 -9.26 12.06 -8.36
CA ALA A 102 -8.33 11.71 -9.43
C ALA A 102 -7.05 12.58 -9.40
N ALA A 103 -7.22 13.89 -9.16
CA ALA A 103 -6.12 14.87 -9.02
C ALA A 103 -5.15 14.55 -7.88
N TRP A 104 -5.61 13.78 -6.90
CA TRP A 104 -4.85 13.43 -5.71
C TRP A 104 -4.04 12.13 -5.87
N GLN A 105 -4.25 11.33 -6.92
CA GLN A 105 -3.54 10.05 -7.11
C GLN A 105 -2.03 10.23 -7.22
N VAL A 106 -1.57 11.16 -8.06
CA VAL A 106 -0.13 11.41 -8.24
C VAL A 106 0.48 12.06 -6.99
N PRO A 107 -0.07 13.15 -6.42
CA PRO A 107 0.43 13.71 -5.16
C PRO A 107 0.49 12.70 -4.01
N GLY A 108 -0.55 11.85 -3.87
CA GLY A 108 -0.58 10.79 -2.87
C GLY A 108 0.55 9.78 -3.09
N ALA A 109 0.73 9.30 -4.32
CA ALA A 109 1.79 8.37 -4.65
C ALA A 109 3.19 8.95 -4.39
N VAL A 110 3.40 10.24 -4.69
CA VAL A 110 4.64 10.95 -4.37
C VAL A 110 4.84 11.05 -2.86
N LEU A 111 3.81 11.44 -2.09
CA LEU A 111 3.89 11.57 -0.64
C LEU A 111 4.27 10.24 0.03
N PHE A 112 3.56 9.16 -0.28
CA PHE A 112 3.84 7.83 0.28
C PHE A 112 5.17 7.27 -0.23
N GLY A 113 5.52 7.54 -1.49
CA GLY A 113 6.82 7.20 -2.05
C GLY A 113 7.99 7.87 -1.33
N LEU A 114 7.85 9.16 -1.02
CA LEU A 114 8.85 9.90 -0.25
C LEU A 114 8.94 9.40 1.20
N ALA A 115 7.82 9.03 1.82
CA ALA A 115 7.84 8.38 3.12
C ALA A 115 8.61 7.04 3.06
N GLY A 116 8.33 6.21 2.06
CA GLY A 116 9.07 4.97 1.81
C GLY A 116 10.57 5.20 1.57
N LEU A 117 10.94 6.19 0.74
CA LEU A 117 12.33 6.59 0.54
C LEU A 117 13.00 7.03 1.84
N ALA A 118 12.32 7.84 2.67
CA ALA A 118 12.87 8.31 3.94
C ALA A 118 13.22 7.15 4.88
N THR A 119 12.48 6.04 4.85
CA THR A 119 12.81 4.85 5.65
C THR A 119 14.13 4.18 5.24
N LEU A 120 14.57 4.34 3.99
CA LEU A 120 15.87 3.85 3.52
C LEU A 120 17.03 4.77 3.90
N LEU A 121 16.73 6.04 4.15
CA LEU A 121 17.72 7.09 4.40
C LEU A 121 17.86 7.42 5.89
N THR A 122 17.09 6.76 6.76
CA THR A 122 17.06 7.01 8.19
C THR A 122 17.49 5.77 8.98
N VAL A 123 17.90 5.98 10.23
CA VAL A 123 18.20 4.88 11.15
C VAL A 123 16.92 4.13 11.53
N PRO A 124 17.00 2.83 11.88
CA PRO A 124 15.83 1.97 12.09
C PRO A 124 14.80 2.52 13.09
N GLU A 125 15.28 3.15 14.16
CA GLU A 125 14.46 3.74 15.23
C GLU A 125 13.55 4.87 14.74
N ILE A 126 14.01 5.67 13.77
CA ILE A 126 13.21 6.72 13.14
C ILE A 126 12.36 6.12 12.02
N GLY A 127 12.94 5.20 11.24
CA GLY A 127 12.27 4.52 10.14
C GLY A 127 10.94 3.87 10.56
N ARG A 128 10.89 3.21 11.72
CA ARG A 128 9.63 2.59 12.22
C ARG A 128 8.50 3.61 12.41
N TYR A 129 8.80 4.81 12.92
CA TYR A 129 7.78 5.85 13.12
C TYR A 129 7.32 6.43 11.78
N ILE A 130 8.22 6.56 10.81
CA ILE A 130 7.88 6.97 9.44
C ILE A 130 6.95 5.92 8.80
N VAL A 131 7.27 4.62 8.92
CA VAL A 131 6.41 3.54 8.42
C VAL A 131 5.04 3.59 9.09
N ALA A 132 4.99 3.65 10.43
CA ALA A 132 3.73 3.69 11.17
C ALA A 132 2.86 4.91 10.79
N ALA A 133 3.47 6.10 10.71
CA ALA A 133 2.78 7.30 10.27
C ALA A 133 2.30 7.20 8.82
N GLY A 134 3.13 6.64 7.93
CA GLY A 134 2.79 6.41 6.53
C GLY A 134 1.60 5.46 6.36
N LEU A 135 1.60 4.33 7.06
CA LEU A 135 0.51 3.36 7.05
C LEU A 135 -0.76 3.93 7.69
N ALA A 136 -0.67 4.70 8.78
CA ALA A 136 -1.82 5.38 9.36
C ALA A 136 -2.42 6.41 8.40
N ALA A 137 -1.58 7.18 7.70
CA ALA A 137 -2.04 8.11 6.66
C ALA A 137 -2.63 7.37 5.46
N HIS A 138 -2.07 6.23 5.08
CA HIS A 138 -2.59 5.40 4.00
C HIS A 138 -3.94 4.76 4.37
N THR A 139 -4.15 4.38 5.64
CA THR A 139 -5.46 3.95 6.15
C THR A 139 -6.53 5.01 5.89
N VAL A 140 -6.22 6.29 6.11
CA VAL A 140 -7.15 7.40 5.80
C VAL A 140 -7.41 7.47 4.31
N TRP A 141 -6.37 7.30 3.49
CA TRP A 141 -6.47 7.22 2.03
C TRP A 141 -7.39 6.09 1.57
N ASP A 142 -7.27 4.91 2.18
CA ASP A 142 -8.09 3.74 1.94
C ASP A 142 -9.56 4.00 2.28
N VAL A 143 -9.84 4.63 3.43
CA VAL A 143 -11.21 5.02 3.80
C VAL A 143 -11.81 5.98 2.78
N ILE A 144 -11.03 6.93 2.26
CA ILE A 144 -11.48 7.84 1.20
C ILE A 144 -11.83 7.05 -0.07
N HIS A 145 -11.00 6.10 -0.50
CA HIS A 145 -11.24 5.29 -1.69
C HIS A 145 -12.40 4.31 -1.52
N TRP A 146 -12.50 3.67 -0.36
CA TRP A 146 -13.57 2.78 0.02
C TRP A 146 -14.93 3.48 0.00
N ARG A 147 -15.00 4.72 0.52
CA ARG A 147 -16.21 5.55 0.47
C ARG A 147 -16.51 6.05 -0.94
N ALA A 148 -15.48 6.47 -1.68
CA ALA A 148 -15.65 7.01 -3.03
C ALA A 148 -16.08 5.94 -4.05
N ARG A 149 -15.70 4.67 -3.83
CA ARG A 149 -15.93 3.54 -4.76
C ARG A 149 -15.51 3.86 -6.19
N ARG A 150 -14.38 4.55 -6.33
CA ARG A 150 -13.80 5.00 -7.59
C ARG A 150 -12.34 4.59 -7.66
N PHE A 151 -11.90 4.21 -8.85
CA PHE A 151 -10.54 3.77 -9.19
C PHE A 151 -10.10 2.45 -8.56
N ILE A 152 -10.42 2.19 -7.29
CA ILE A 152 -9.97 1.01 -6.54
C ILE A 152 -11.16 0.13 -6.16
N ALA A 153 -10.98 -1.19 -6.22
CA ALA A 153 -11.99 -2.14 -5.74
C ALA A 153 -12.31 -1.89 -4.26
N PRO A 154 -13.59 -1.76 -3.85
CA PRO A 154 -13.96 -1.54 -2.46
C PRO A 154 -13.44 -2.62 -1.51
N SER A 155 -13.42 -3.89 -1.95
CA SER A 155 -12.86 -4.99 -1.16
C SER A 155 -11.36 -4.82 -0.91
N PHE A 156 -10.61 -4.31 -1.88
CA PHE A 156 -9.19 -4.06 -1.71
C PHE A 156 -8.92 -2.89 -0.77
N ALA A 157 -9.67 -1.78 -0.92
CA ALA A 157 -9.52 -0.64 -0.02
C ALA A 157 -9.90 -0.99 1.44
N GLU A 158 -10.91 -1.85 1.65
CA GLU A 158 -11.24 -2.37 2.98
C GLU A 158 -10.12 -3.26 3.55
N TRP A 159 -9.56 -4.16 2.73
CA TRP A 159 -8.44 -5.00 3.12
C TRP A 159 -7.18 -4.18 3.48
N CYS A 160 -6.79 -3.25 2.60
CA CYS A 160 -5.61 -2.39 2.76
C CYS A 160 -5.75 -1.50 4.00
N GLY A 161 -6.91 -0.87 4.19
CA GLY A 161 -7.11 0.00 5.34
C GLY A 161 -7.07 -0.74 6.68
N VAL A 162 -7.57 -1.98 6.73
CA VAL A 162 -7.47 -2.82 7.94
C VAL A 162 -6.04 -3.27 8.18
N LEU A 163 -5.35 -3.72 7.12
CA LEU A 163 -3.95 -4.13 7.19
C LEU A 163 -3.05 -2.99 7.69
N ASP A 164 -3.14 -1.83 7.05
CA ASP A 164 -2.30 -0.67 7.34
C ASP A 164 -2.53 -0.14 8.76
N LEU A 165 -3.79 -0.08 9.20
CA LEU A 165 -4.12 0.33 10.56
C LEU A 165 -3.50 -0.60 11.60
N LEU A 166 -3.66 -1.91 11.41
CA LEU A 166 -3.16 -2.91 12.35
C LEU A 166 -1.64 -2.94 12.37
N LEU A 167 -0.99 -2.78 11.22
CA LEU A 167 0.46 -2.70 11.13
C LEU A 167 1.00 -1.41 11.75
N ALA A 168 0.35 -0.27 11.52
CA ALA A 168 0.73 1.00 12.14
C ALA A 168 0.66 0.92 13.67
N VAL A 169 -0.44 0.40 14.22
CA VAL A 169 -0.60 0.20 15.66
C VAL A 169 0.37 -0.85 16.18
N GLY A 170 0.53 -1.97 15.46
CA GLY A 170 1.43 -3.06 15.82
C GLY A 170 2.89 -2.60 15.93
N ILE A 171 3.37 -1.81 14.97
CA ILE A 171 4.70 -1.19 15.03
C ILE A 171 4.84 -0.33 16.28
N LEU A 172 3.87 0.54 16.57
CA LEU A 172 3.99 1.47 17.70
C LEU A 172 3.92 0.81 19.08
N VAL A 173 3.26 -0.34 19.19
CA VAL A 173 3.01 -1.03 20.47
C VAL A 173 3.99 -2.17 20.71
N LEU A 174 4.44 -2.85 19.65
CA LEU A 174 5.21 -4.10 19.75
C LEU A 174 6.68 -3.96 19.36
N ILE A 175 7.08 -2.88 18.68
CA ILE A 175 8.43 -2.69 18.11
C ILE A 175 9.10 -1.42 18.63
#